data_AF-A0A1K1P2S0-F1
#
_entry.id   AF-A0A1K1P2S0-F1
#
_cell.length_a   1.000
_cell.length_b   1.000
_cell.length_c   1.000
_cell.angle_alpha   90.00
_cell.angle_beta   90.00
_cell.angle_gamma   90.00
#
_symmetry.space_group_name_H-M   'P 1'
#
loop_
_entity.id
_entity.type
_entity.pdbx_description
1 polymer ?
#
loop_
_entity_poly.entity_id
_entity_poly.type
_entity_poly.pdbx_seq_one_letter_code
_entity_poly.pdbx_strand_id
1 'polypeptide(L)'
;MKHIAFSFIFIAMLFCSCGSKSTKESQSEITAEMALEGVSNYCHSTYDWSIAKDNPDIMGVEMGEETDSTYQVVFRSYTGAFVHFYVDKASGSTRMEEYVPTLDVKSDAGTIDIFDYIKK
;
A
#
# COMPACT_ATOMS: atom_id res chain seq x y z
N MET A 1 -29.91 64.75 -20.31
CA MET A 1 -30.11 63.76 -21.39
C MET A 1 -30.12 62.37 -20.76
N LYS A 2 -31.23 61.66 -20.97
CA LYS A 2 -31.49 60.21 -20.93
C LYS A 2 -30.68 59.30 -19.97
N HIS A 3 -31.43 58.73 -19.02
CA HIS A 3 -31.23 57.45 -18.35
C HIS A 3 -30.75 56.34 -19.30
N ILE A 4 -29.99 55.37 -18.77
CA ILE A 4 -30.29 53.93 -18.88
C ILE A 4 -29.51 53.21 -17.77
N ALA A 5 -30.26 52.59 -16.88
CA ALA A 5 -29.80 51.60 -15.92
C ALA A 5 -29.60 50.27 -16.66
N PHE A 6 -28.49 49.59 -16.41
CA PHE A 6 -28.35 48.17 -16.75
C PHE A 6 -28.29 47.37 -15.46
N SER A 7 -29.48 46.93 -15.05
CA SER A 7 -29.68 45.84 -14.12
C SER A 7 -29.27 44.55 -14.83
N PHE A 8 -28.23 43.87 -14.35
CA PHE A 8 -27.99 42.48 -14.69
C PHE A 8 -27.99 41.67 -13.40
N ILE A 9 -29.19 41.20 -13.08
CA ILE A 9 -29.47 40.08 -12.20
C ILE A 9 -28.72 38.88 -12.76
N PHE A 10 -27.71 38.38 -12.06
CA PHE A 10 -27.15 37.06 -12.30
C PHE A 10 -27.56 36.12 -11.18
N ILE A 11 -28.35 35.14 -11.58
CA ILE A 11 -29.06 34.15 -10.78
C ILE A 11 -28.06 33.30 -9.98
N ALA A 12 -28.32 33.19 -8.68
CA ALA A 12 -27.64 32.26 -7.79
C ALA A 12 -27.94 30.81 -8.22
N MET A 13 -26.93 30.11 -8.75
CA MET A 13 -26.99 28.64 -8.86
C MET A 13 -26.54 28.03 -7.53
N LEU A 14 -27.55 27.69 -6.72
CA LEU A 14 -27.45 26.71 -5.64
C LEU A 14 -27.09 25.35 -6.25
N PHE A 15 -25.80 24.99 -6.28
CA PHE A 15 -25.41 23.59 -6.38
C PHE A 15 -25.60 22.93 -5.01
N CYS A 16 -26.81 22.45 -4.76
CA CYS A 16 -27.05 21.34 -3.84
C CYS A 16 -26.34 20.10 -4.38
N SER A 17 -25.05 19.94 -4.07
CA SER A 17 -24.41 18.62 -4.13
C SER A 17 -24.78 17.90 -2.84
N CYS A 18 -25.87 17.15 -2.90
CA CYS A 18 -26.23 16.16 -1.91
C CYS A 18 -25.47 14.87 -2.24
N GLY A 19 -24.67 14.39 -1.29
CA GLY A 19 -24.35 12.97 -1.16
C GLY A 19 -23.32 12.37 -2.11
N SER A 20 -22.05 12.48 -1.73
CA SER A 20 -21.35 11.27 -1.28
C SER A 20 -20.36 11.68 -0.20
N LYS A 21 -20.78 11.52 1.07
CA LYS A 21 -19.79 11.24 2.10
C LYS A 21 -19.17 9.90 1.68
N SER A 22 -18.03 9.95 1.00
CA SER A 22 -17.08 8.85 1.12
C SER A 22 -16.74 8.83 2.60
N THR A 23 -17.48 8.01 3.33
CA THR A 23 -17.02 7.50 4.60
C THR A 23 -15.76 6.71 4.21
N LYS A 24 -14.61 7.38 4.17
CA LYS A 24 -13.39 6.74 4.60
C LYS A 24 -13.70 6.36 6.03
N GLU A 25 -14.25 5.16 6.19
CA GLU A 25 -14.09 4.37 7.39
C GLU A 25 -12.66 4.67 7.83
N SER A 26 -12.49 5.26 9.01
CA SER A 26 -11.16 5.54 9.51
C SER A 26 -10.48 4.18 9.54
N GLN A 27 -9.69 3.87 8.51
CA GLN A 27 -8.94 2.64 8.49
C GLN A 27 -8.14 2.73 9.78
N SER A 28 -8.46 1.83 10.71
CA SER A 28 -7.63 1.64 11.88
C SER A 28 -6.21 1.53 11.36
N GLU A 29 -5.28 2.19 12.05
CA GLU A 29 -3.85 2.06 11.76
C GLU A 29 -3.53 0.59 11.47
N ILE A 30 -2.80 0.34 10.38
CA ILE A 30 -2.37 -1.01 9.98
C ILE A 30 -1.74 -1.65 11.21
N THR A 31 -2.14 -2.87 11.55
CA THR A 31 -1.46 -3.65 12.59
C THR A 31 -0.31 -4.45 11.99
N ALA A 32 0.57 -4.98 12.83
CA ALA A 32 1.66 -5.85 12.37
C ALA A 32 1.12 -7.10 11.65
N GLU A 33 0.00 -7.65 12.13
CA GLU A 33 -0.67 -8.80 11.51
C GLU A 33 -1.22 -8.45 10.13
N MET A 34 -1.83 -7.27 9.99
CA MET A 34 -2.33 -6.78 8.69
C MET A 34 -1.18 -6.58 7.69
N ALA A 35 -0.06 -6.03 8.15
CA ALA A 35 1.14 -5.87 7.32
C ALA A 35 1.68 -7.24 6.86
N LEU A 36 1.84 -8.19 7.78
CA LEU A 36 2.30 -9.54 7.46
C LEU A 36 1.35 -10.27 6.50
N GLU A 37 0.05 -10.23 6.78
CA GLU A 37 -0.97 -10.86 5.94
C GLU A 37 -0.96 -10.26 4.53
N GLY A 38 -1.01 -8.93 4.41
CA GLY A 38 -1.04 -8.26 3.13
C GLY A 38 0.21 -8.53 2.29
N VAL A 39 1.40 -8.48 2.91
CA VAL A 39 2.66 -8.76 2.19
C VAL A 39 2.72 -10.24 1.80
N SER A 40 2.29 -11.14 2.68
CA SER A 40 2.21 -12.57 2.37
C SER A 40 1.28 -12.83 1.18
N ASN A 41 0.09 -12.22 1.16
CA ASN A 41 -0.86 -12.35 0.06
C ASN A 41 -0.30 -11.78 -1.25
N TYR A 42 0.34 -10.60 -1.21
CA TYR A 42 1.05 -10.05 -2.36
C TYR A 42 2.10 -11.03 -2.91
N CYS A 43 2.96 -11.56 -2.03
CA CYS A 43 4.01 -12.49 -2.43
C CYS A 43 3.44 -13.80 -3.01
N HIS A 44 2.35 -14.32 -2.46
CA HIS A 44 1.64 -15.50 -2.98
C HIS A 44 0.94 -15.27 -4.32
N SER A 45 0.58 -14.02 -4.63
CA SER A 45 0.02 -13.66 -5.94
C SER A 45 1.07 -13.39 -7.01
N THR A 46 2.28 -12.97 -6.60
CA THR A 46 3.32 -12.46 -7.50
C THR A 46 4.38 -13.49 -7.84
N TYR A 47 4.79 -14.32 -6.88
CA TYR A 47 5.88 -15.29 -7.05
C TYR A 47 5.36 -16.72 -7.22
N ASP A 48 6.16 -17.57 -7.87
CA ASP A 48 5.87 -19.00 -7.98
C ASP A 48 6.27 -19.75 -6.70
N TRP A 49 5.28 -20.13 -5.91
CA TRP A 49 5.46 -20.90 -4.68
C TRP A 49 5.56 -22.41 -4.89
N SER A 50 5.40 -22.91 -6.12
CA SER A 50 5.50 -24.35 -6.39
C SER A 50 6.86 -24.92 -6.00
N ILE A 51 7.92 -24.11 -6.08
CA ILE A 51 9.28 -24.45 -5.66
C ILE A 51 9.40 -24.69 -4.16
N ALA A 52 8.58 -24.03 -3.34
CA ALA A 52 8.58 -24.19 -1.88
C ALA A 52 7.75 -25.40 -1.42
N LYS A 53 7.03 -26.09 -2.31
CA LYS A 53 6.19 -27.24 -1.94
C LYS A 53 6.99 -28.39 -1.34
N ASP A 54 8.15 -28.69 -1.92
CA ASP A 54 9.00 -29.81 -1.51
C ASP A 54 10.06 -29.37 -0.48
N ASN A 55 10.30 -28.06 -0.35
CA ASN A 55 11.18 -27.47 0.64
C ASN A 55 10.59 -26.13 1.14
N PRO A 56 9.67 -26.14 2.12
CA PRO A 56 8.99 -24.94 2.59
C PRO A 56 9.92 -23.86 3.14
N ASP A 57 11.11 -24.24 3.61
CA ASP A 57 12.06 -23.30 4.20
C ASP A 57 12.85 -22.50 3.14
N ILE A 58 12.77 -22.86 1.85
CA ILE A 58 13.54 -22.18 0.80
C ILE A 58 12.99 -20.78 0.47
N MET A 59 11.72 -20.52 0.78
CA MET A 59 11.04 -19.24 0.59
C MET A 59 10.20 -18.91 1.81
N GLY A 60 10.02 -17.63 2.12
CA GLY A 60 9.20 -17.26 3.28
C GLY A 60 8.94 -15.78 3.38
N VAL A 61 7.95 -15.42 4.18
CA VAL A 61 7.61 -14.04 4.52
C VAL A 61 7.61 -13.94 6.05
N GLU A 62 8.34 -12.99 6.59
CA GLU A 62 8.49 -12.79 8.03
C GLU A 62 8.50 -11.31 8.40
N MET A 63 8.13 -11.00 9.64
CA MET A 63 8.27 -9.65 10.17
C MET A 63 9.75 -9.30 10.33
N GLY A 64 10.10 -8.07 9.94
CA GLY A 64 11.41 -7.47 10.16
C GLY A 64 11.36 -6.44 11.29
N GLU A 65 12.13 -5.37 11.11
CA GLU A 65 12.16 -4.25 12.04
C GLU A 65 10.82 -3.49 12.10
N GLU A 66 10.58 -2.84 13.22
CA GLU A 66 9.45 -1.95 13.43
C GLU A 66 9.95 -0.58 13.91
N THR A 67 9.32 0.47 13.38
CA THR A 67 9.49 1.86 13.84
C THR A 67 8.14 2.43 14.23
N ASP A 68 8.12 3.65 14.77
CA ASP A 68 6.87 4.33 15.13
C ASP A 68 5.89 4.46 13.95
N SER A 69 6.38 4.60 12.71
CA SER A 69 5.55 4.86 11.52
C SER A 69 5.48 3.71 10.52
N THR A 70 6.31 2.68 10.67
CA THR A 70 6.51 1.68 9.62
C THR A 70 6.72 0.28 10.17
N TYR A 71 6.04 -0.70 9.59
CA TYR A 71 6.38 -2.11 9.72
C TYR A 71 7.28 -2.53 8.57
N GLN A 72 8.36 -3.25 8.85
CA GLN A 72 9.09 -3.98 7.84
C GLN A 72 8.57 -5.43 7.78
N VAL A 73 8.31 -5.91 6.59
CA VAL A 73 8.09 -7.34 6.30
C VAL A 73 9.12 -7.75 5.26
N VAL A 74 9.71 -8.92 5.41
CA VAL A 74 10.79 -9.41 4.54
C VAL A 74 10.33 -10.68 3.85
N PHE A 75 10.38 -10.67 2.53
CA PHE A 75 10.27 -11.88 1.72
C PHE A 75 11.66 -12.42 1.41
N ARG A 76 11.90 -13.70 1.69
CA ARG A 76 13.06 -14.46 1.22
C ARG A 76 12.66 -15.27 -0.02
N SER A 77 13.34 -15.02 -1.13
CA SER A 77 13.17 -15.80 -2.36
C SER A 77 14.05 -17.07 -2.37
N TYR A 78 13.72 -18.03 -3.24
CA TYR A 78 14.49 -19.29 -3.36
C TYR A 78 15.91 -19.08 -3.91
N THR A 79 16.19 -17.93 -4.53
CA THR A 79 17.51 -17.58 -5.05
C THR A 79 18.40 -16.94 -3.98
N GLY A 80 17.86 -16.69 -2.78
CA GLY A 80 18.56 -16.02 -1.68
C GLY A 80 18.50 -14.49 -1.73
N ALA A 81 17.78 -13.90 -2.68
CA ALA A 81 17.45 -12.49 -2.66
C ALA A 81 16.32 -12.19 -1.66
N PHE A 82 16.33 -11.00 -1.10
CA PHE A 82 15.29 -10.48 -0.22
C PHE A 82 14.51 -9.37 -0.88
N VAL A 83 13.22 -9.26 -0.55
CA VAL A 83 12.45 -8.04 -0.80
C VAL A 83 11.97 -7.51 0.54
N HIS A 84 12.41 -6.30 0.87
CA HIS A 84 12.02 -5.58 2.07
C HIS A 84 10.81 -4.70 1.74
N PHE A 85 9.70 -4.97 2.42
CA PHE A 85 8.46 -4.21 2.34
C PHE A 85 8.38 -3.27 3.52
N TYR A 86 8.37 -1.97 3.27
CA TYR A 86 8.23 -0.93 4.28
C TYR A 86 6.80 -0.39 4.24
N VAL A 87 5.94 -0.92 5.11
CA VAL A 87 4.51 -0.62 5.17
C VAL A 87 4.27 0.58 6.07
N ASP A 88 3.78 1.68 5.52
CA ASP A 88 3.36 2.85 6.29
C ASP A 88 2.11 2.51 7.12
N LYS A 89 2.20 2.70 8.44
CA LYS A 89 1.14 2.28 9.37
C LYS A 89 -0.17 3.03 9.18
N ALA A 90 -0.09 4.30 8.79
CA ALA A 90 -1.26 5.16 8.66
C ALA A 90 -2.00 4.97 7.33
N SER A 91 -1.26 4.73 6.25
CA SER A 91 -1.79 4.76 4.89
C SER A 91 -1.80 3.41 4.19
N GLY A 92 -1.06 2.41 4.68
CA GLY A 92 -0.87 1.14 3.97
C GLY A 92 0.01 1.22 2.72
N SER A 93 0.49 2.41 2.35
CA SER A 93 1.45 2.59 1.26
C SER A 93 2.74 1.84 1.59
N THR A 94 3.16 0.96 0.68
CA THR A 94 4.26 0.03 0.94
C THR A 94 5.34 0.17 -0.12
N ARG A 95 6.52 0.68 0.28
CA ARG A 95 7.70 0.73 -0.58
C ARG A 95 8.42 -0.61 -0.56
N MET A 96 8.89 -1.07 -1.71
CA MET A 96 9.65 -2.31 -1.85
C MET A 96 11.11 -2.02 -2.21
N GLU A 97 12.03 -2.70 -1.54
CA GLU A 97 13.47 -2.67 -1.85
C GLU A 97 13.97 -4.10 -1.99
N GLU A 98 14.48 -4.45 -3.16
CA GLU A 98 15.16 -5.73 -3.35
C GLU A 98 16.60 -5.62 -2.85
N TYR A 99 17.07 -6.67 -2.18
CA TYR A 99 18.44 -6.80 -1.72
C TYR A 99 18.99 -8.17 -2.11
N VAL A 100 20.13 -8.17 -2.80
CA VAL A 100 20.85 -9.39 -3.20
C VAL A 100 22.15 -9.50 -2.40
N PRO A 101 22.20 -10.31 -1.32
CA PRO A 101 23.33 -10.30 -0.39
C PRO A 101 24.66 -10.71 -1.01
N THR A 102 24.64 -11.64 -1.96
CA THR A 102 25.84 -12.14 -2.62
C THR A 102 26.54 -11.10 -3.48
N LEU A 103 25.80 -10.06 -3.89
CA LEU A 103 26.30 -8.95 -4.70
C LEU A 103 26.40 -7.65 -3.91
N ASP A 104 25.86 -7.60 -2.69
CA ASP A 104 25.68 -6.38 -1.90
C ASP A 104 24.99 -5.25 -2.68
N VAL A 105 23.95 -5.61 -3.44
CA VAL A 105 23.18 -4.68 -4.29
C VAL A 105 21.79 -4.49 -3.73
N LYS A 106 21.35 -3.23 -3.68
CA LYS A 106 19.99 -2.82 -3.37
C LYS A 106 19.35 -2.11 -4.56
N SER A 107 18.09 -2.39 -4.81
CA SER A 107 17.31 -1.75 -5.88
C SER A 107 15.91 -1.41 -5.42
N ASP A 108 15.40 -0.26 -5.88
CA ASP A 108 13.99 0.08 -5.76
C ASP A 108 13.17 -0.93 -6.58
N ALA A 109 12.23 -1.59 -5.91
CA ALA A 109 11.35 -2.59 -6.51
C ALA A 109 9.92 -2.05 -6.69
N GLY A 110 9.69 -0.78 -6.39
CA GLY A 110 8.41 -0.09 -6.61
C GLY A 110 7.58 0.07 -5.34
N THR A 111 6.28 0.28 -5.52
CA THR A 111 5.33 0.57 -4.43
C THR A 111 4.00 -0.13 -4.69
N ILE A 112 3.36 -0.61 -3.62
CA ILE A 112 2.01 -1.18 -3.62
C ILE A 112 1.16 -0.53 -2.52
N ASP A 113 -0.16 -0.65 -2.62
CA ASP A 113 -1.08 -0.42 -1.51
C ASP A 113 -1.40 -1.77 -0.84
N ILE A 114 -1.07 -1.91 0.44
CA ILE A 114 -1.25 -3.17 1.15
C ILE A 114 -2.73 -3.56 1.32
N PHE A 115 -3.63 -2.58 1.29
CA PHE A 115 -5.07 -2.83 1.42
C PHE A 115 -5.66 -3.59 0.24
N ASP A 116 -5.00 -3.58 -0.92
CA ASP A 116 -5.39 -4.40 -2.08
C ASP A 116 -5.16 -5.90 -1.83
N TYR A 117 -4.35 -6.24 -0.82
CA TYR A 117 -3.92 -7.60 -0.51
C TYR A 117 -4.39 -8.10 0.86
N ILE A 118 -5.14 -7.32 1.63
CA ILE A 118 -5.74 -7.76 2.90
C ILE A 118 -7.19 -8.19 2.63
N LYS A 119 -7.61 -9.34 3.18
CA LYS A 119 -9.00 -9.80 3.04
C LYS A 119 -9.94 -8.86 3.82
N LYS A 120 -11.01 -8.42 3.15
CA LYS A 120 -12.07 -7.59 3.74
C LYS A 120 -13.14 -8.43 4.42
#